data_AF-A0A840VB41-F1
#
_entry.id   AF-A0A840VB41-F1
#
_cell.length_a   1.000
_cell.length_b   1.000
_cell.length_c   1.000
_cell.angle_alpha   90.00
_cell.angle_beta   90.00
_cell.angle_gamma   90.00
#
_symmetry.space_group_name_H-M   'P 1'
#
loop_
_entity.id
_entity.type
_entity.pdbx_description
1 polymer ?
#
loop_
_entity_poly.entity_id
_entity_poly.type
_entity_poly.pdbx_seq_one_letter_code
_entity_poly.pdbx_strand_id
1 'polypeptide(L)'
;MEIDLNFTSSVSLAPSGFVAAVEYAAQALDSLITDSINVGINVSWDTSGTILGESELMPVFHISYASLVSLLESHASAAVALGVVSGSIALTAAADMPTADPTNGKGVWLTEAQGRALDVQGAAGTAFLSSAEPTVIFGTGGADLNFSTINLSVAGEITFLGVALHELTHALGRAGAGDGVDYTVMDLLRYHAPGVLEESANPSTGSSPSAYFSIDGGKTNLADFSTTSDYYDWSGTVPNDSFDAYANYGAADTISAADETLLTALGFNLAATCFTPGTRIRTPEGEMPVEALRPGDAVLTRLRGAQRVKWVGKREYDGRFVGDNHLILPVTIRAGALGPGVPARDLIVSPGHGICLHGALVPAWRLVNGASITQATQVERVTYYHVELAAHDLLLAENCLCESYLDSGDRAQFHNATEYAALYPGEAAPALPCLPRLESGFALAEAQVEVNARAGLPPMTEVAGGLRGFIDIAGPDRVTGWAQCEASPEAPVALDILAGGVPVARVLANLYRADLRRAGLGSGCHGFELILPAGVEGPITIRRALDGALLPFTEAALAA
;
A
#
# COMPACT_ATOMS: atom_id res chain seq x y z
N MET A 1 11.98 0.35 0.37
CA MET A 1 12.38 1.76 0.20
C MET A 1 12.31 2.46 1.55
N GLU A 2 12.98 3.61 1.68
CA GLU A 2 12.85 4.52 2.83
C GLU A 2 12.56 5.94 2.33
N ILE A 3 11.36 6.45 2.58
CA ILE A 3 10.98 7.83 2.28
C ILE A 3 11.26 8.72 3.50
N ASP A 4 12.16 9.68 3.33
CA ASP A 4 12.48 10.71 4.31
C ASP A 4 11.65 11.97 4.06
N LEU A 5 10.61 12.16 4.87
CA LEU A 5 9.75 13.34 4.80
C LEU A 5 10.40 14.54 5.50
N ASN A 6 10.62 15.62 4.74
CA ASN A 6 11.17 16.89 5.19
C ASN A 6 10.05 17.94 5.27
N PHE A 7 9.38 18.01 6.42
CA PHE A 7 8.29 18.98 6.63
C PHE A 7 8.83 20.41 6.72
N THR A 8 8.34 21.30 5.86
CA THR A 8 8.70 22.71 5.88
C THR A 8 8.01 23.45 7.02
N SER A 9 8.42 24.69 7.30
CA SER A 9 7.82 25.48 8.38
C SER A 9 6.32 25.75 8.20
N SER A 10 5.80 25.71 6.96
CA SER A 10 4.36 25.95 6.71
C SER A 10 3.47 24.83 7.27
N VAL A 11 4.02 23.63 7.46
CA VAL A 11 3.30 22.48 8.04
C VAL A 11 2.83 22.74 9.47
N SER A 12 3.45 23.69 10.18
CA SER A 12 2.95 24.13 11.50
C SER A 12 1.56 24.79 11.46
N LEU A 13 1.08 25.15 10.27
CA LEU A 13 -0.25 25.70 10.02
C LEU A 13 -1.24 24.65 9.49
N ALA A 14 -0.78 23.43 9.24
CA ALA A 14 -1.62 22.36 8.73
C ALA A 14 -2.62 21.88 9.81
N PRO A 15 -3.81 21.41 9.40
CA PRO A 15 -4.73 20.75 10.29
C PRO A 15 -4.06 19.57 11.00
N SER A 16 -4.41 19.42 12.26
CA SER A 16 -4.04 18.27 13.07
C SER A 16 -4.43 16.94 12.41
N GLY A 17 -3.54 15.95 12.45
CA GLY A 17 -3.67 14.70 11.70
C GLY A 17 -3.00 14.71 10.32
N PHE A 18 -2.73 15.87 9.72
CA PHE A 18 -2.03 15.99 8.43
C PHE A 18 -0.70 15.24 8.42
N VAL A 19 0.20 15.56 9.36
CA VAL A 19 1.54 14.95 9.44
C VAL A 19 1.43 13.42 9.56
N ALA A 20 0.56 12.93 10.44
CA ALA A 20 0.37 11.50 10.65
C ALA A 20 -0.16 10.79 9.39
N ALA A 21 -1.05 11.43 8.63
CA ALA A 21 -1.58 10.87 7.39
C ALA A 21 -0.54 10.83 6.27
N VAL A 22 0.28 11.88 6.11
CA VAL A 22 1.40 11.87 5.13
C VAL A 22 2.45 10.82 5.51
N GLU A 23 2.83 10.74 6.79
CA GLU A 23 3.74 9.70 7.27
C GLU A 23 3.21 8.29 7.02
N TYR A 24 1.91 8.08 7.20
CA TYR A 24 1.26 6.80 6.93
C TYR A 24 1.28 6.45 5.44
N ALA A 25 1.01 7.42 4.57
CA ALA A 25 1.08 7.25 3.12
C ALA A 25 2.50 6.86 2.66
N ALA A 26 3.52 7.55 3.16
CA ALA A 26 4.92 7.24 2.88
C ALA A 26 5.29 5.83 3.33
N GLN A 27 4.84 5.39 4.51
CA GLN A 27 5.08 4.02 4.98
C GLN A 27 4.36 2.96 4.16
N ALA A 28 3.17 3.26 3.64
CA ALA A 28 2.46 2.35 2.75
C ALA A 28 3.29 2.13 1.47
N LEU A 29 3.86 3.20 0.91
CA LEU A 29 4.77 3.12 -0.25
C LEU A 29 6.10 2.43 0.09
N ASP A 30 6.70 2.70 1.25
CA ASP A 30 7.92 2.02 1.72
C ASP A 30 7.71 0.51 1.89
N SER A 31 6.50 0.11 2.28
CA SER A 31 6.11 -1.30 2.44
C SER A 31 5.81 -1.96 1.10
N LEU A 32 5.26 -1.20 0.16
CA LEU A 32 4.92 -1.68 -1.18
C LEU A 32 6.17 -1.84 -2.06
N ILE A 33 7.08 -0.85 -2.03
CA ILE A 33 8.28 -0.78 -2.87
C ILE A 33 9.49 -1.33 -2.13
N THR A 34 10.02 -2.43 -2.66
CA THR A 34 11.11 -3.24 -2.11
C THR A 34 12.51 -2.77 -2.48
N ASP A 35 12.65 -1.77 -3.36
CA ASP A 35 13.96 -1.20 -3.68
C ASP A 35 14.66 -0.65 -2.44
N SER A 36 15.94 -0.98 -2.29
CA SER A 36 16.76 -0.53 -1.16
C SER A 36 17.34 0.86 -1.41
N ILE A 37 16.44 1.82 -1.62
CA ILE A 37 16.76 3.22 -1.91
C ILE A 37 16.19 4.13 -0.83
N ASN A 38 16.85 5.26 -0.62
CA ASN A 38 16.38 6.34 0.24
C ASN A 38 15.99 7.54 -0.64
N VAL A 39 14.84 8.16 -0.36
CA VAL A 39 14.28 9.27 -1.13
C VAL A 39 13.82 10.36 -0.17
N GLY A 40 14.44 11.54 -0.26
CA GLY A 40 13.99 12.72 0.47
C GLY A 40 12.85 13.42 -0.27
N ILE A 41 11.78 13.77 0.45
CA ILE A 41 10.64 14.51 -0.11
C ILE A 41 10.30 15.68 0.81
N ASN A 42 10.36 16.90 0.29
CA ASN A 42 9.90 18.08 1.02
C ASN A 42 8.38 18.11 1.05
N VAL A 43 7.80 18.33 2.24
CA VAL A 43 6.35 18.40 2.43
C VAL A 43 5.97 19.79 2.92
N SER A 44 5.10 20.45 2.19
CA SER A 44 4.61 21.79 2.52
C SER A 44 3.09 21.81 2.67
N TRP A 45 2.61 22.78 3.45
CA TRP A 45 1.20 23.10 3.57
C TRP A 45 0.87 24.43 2.87
N ASP A 46 -0.16 24.43 2.02
CA ASP A 46 -0.76 25.60 1.39
C ASP A 46 -1.75 26.28 2.34
N THR A 47 -1.51 27.55 2.63
CA THR A 47 -2.38 28.37 3.48
C THR A 47 -3.45 29.13 2.69
N SER A 48 -3.38 29.15 1.36
CA SER A 48 -4.39 29.82 0.54
C SER A 48 -5.70 29.05 0.48
N GLY A 49 -5.63 27.72 0.71
CA GLY A 49 -6.77 26.81 0.74
C GLY A 49 -7.26 26.43 -0.66
N THR A 50 -6.51 26.78 -1.71
CA THR A 50 -6.88 26.50 -3.10
C THR A 50 -6.27 25.22 -3.64
N ILE A 51 -5.14 24.77 -3.07
CA ILE A 51 -4.46 23.54 -3.47
C ILE A 51 -5.03 22.40 -2.62
N LEU A 52 -5.36 21.27 -3.25
CA LEU A 52 -5.67 20.02 -2.54
C LEU A 52 -4.38 19.20 -2.39
N GLY A 53 -3.76 18.91 -3.53
CA GLY A 53 -2.41 18.37 -3.68
C GLY A 53 -1.78 18.99 -4.91
N GLU A 54 -0.48 19.24 -4.86
CA GLU A 54 0.35 19.67 -5.98
C GLU A 54 1.76 19.14 -5.75
N SER A 55 2.39 18.65 -6.81
CA SER A 55 3.77 18.18 -6.78
C SER A 55 4.65 19.04 -7.68
N GLU A 56 5.69 19.63 -7.10
CA GLU A 56 6.74 20.29 -7.87
C GLU A 56 7.77 19.26 -8.30
N LEU A 57 7.68 18.86 -9.56
CA LEU A 57 8.60 17.88 -10.15
C LEU A 57 9.99 18.47 -10.31
N MET A 58 10.96 17.83 -9.66
CA MET A 58 12.37 18.12 -9.84
C MET A 58 13.02 16.92 -10.52
N PRO A 59 12.95 16.82 -11.87
CA PRO A 59 13.63 15.74 -12.54
C PRO A 59 15.15 15.91 -12.31
N VAL A 60 15.75 14.87 -11.74
CA VAL A 60 17.13 14.89 -11.25
C VAL A 60 18.09 14.38 -12.29
N PHE A 61 17.64 13.46 -13.14
CA PHE A 61 18.44 12.86 -14.19
C PHE A 61 17.81 13.07 -15.56
N HIS A 62 18.67 13.23 -16.55
CA HIS A 62 18.32 13.18 -17.96
C HIS A 62 19.20 12.16 -18.66
N ILE A 63 18.57 11.23 -19.36
CA ILE A 63 19.23 10.05 -19.91
C ILE A 63 18.77 9.80 -21.34
N SER A 64 19.63 9.22 -22.19
CA SER A 64 19.20 8.83 -23.54
C SER A 64 18.13 7.74 -23.48
N TYR A 65 17.20 7.74 -24.45
CA TYR A 65 16.16 6.70 -24.56
C TYR A 65 16.75 5.28 -24.57
N ALA A 66 17.81 5.07 -25.35
CA ALA A 66 18.48 3.77 -25.43
C ALA A 66 19.06 3.31 -24.08
N SER A 67 19.63 4.24 -23.30
CA SER A 67 20.15 3.92 -21.97
C SER A 67 19.03 3.64 -20.97
N LEU A 68 17.90 4.37 -21.03
CA LEU A 68 16.73 4.08 -20.20
C LEU A 68 16.20 2.67 -20.45
N VAL A 69 15.95 2.30 -21.72
CA VAL A 69 15.45 0.96 -22.08
C VAL A 69 16.41 -0.11 -21.56
N SER A 70 17.71 0.05 -21.79
CA SER A 70 18.74 -0.87 -21.27
C SER A 70 18.72 -0.99 -19.75
N LEU A 71 18.50 0.11 -19.03
CA LEU A 71 18.44 0.09 -17.56
C LEU A 71 17.16 -0.57 -17.06
N LEU A 72 16.00 -0.25 -17.62
CA LEU A 72 14.73 -0.91 -17.29
C LEU A 72 14.81 -2.42 -17.55
N GLU A 73 15.31 -2.83 -18.72
CA GLU A 73 15.48 -4.25 -19.06
C GLU A 73 16.44 -4.96 -18.11
N SER A 74 17.60 -4.35 -17.81
CA SER A 74 18.61 -4.96 -16.93
C SER A 74 18.16 -5.00 -15.47
N HIS A 75 17.51 -3.94 -14.99
CA HIS A 75 16.92 -3.87 -13.66
C HIS A 75 15.79 -4.89 -13.50
N ALA A 76 14.86 -4.96 -14.46
CA ALA A 76 13.80 -5.96 -14.50
C ALA A 76 14.37 -7.38 -14.57
N SER A 77 15.39 -7.62 -15.38
CA SER A 77 16.06 -8.92 -15.47
C SER A 77 16.76 -9.31 -14.17
N ALA A 78 17.37 -8.35 -13.47
CA ALA A 78 17.97 -8.56 -12.16
C ALA A 78 16.91 -8.86 -11.10
N ALA A 79 15.79 -8.11 -11.10
CA ALA A 79 14.64 -8.36 -10.25
C ALA A 79 14.08 -9.78 -10.46
N VAL A 80 13.89 -10.21 -11.71
CA VAL A 80 13.50 -11.58 -12.05
C VAL A 80 14.51 -12.61 -11.53
N ALA A 81 15.81 -12.35 -11.71
CA ALA A 81 16.87 -13.25 -11.21
C ALA A 81 16.90 -13.35 -9.68
N LEU A 82 16.47 -12.30 -8.98
CA LEU A 82 16.33 -12.24 -7.52
C LEU A 82 14.98 -12.77 -7.01
N GLY A 83 14.09 -13.22 -7.91
CA GLY A 83 12.75 -13.70 -7.54
C GLY A 83 11.82 -12.58 -7.06
N VAL A 84 12.12 -11.34 -7.46
CA VAL A 84 11.27 -10.17 -7.23
C VAL A 84 10.13 -10.19 -8.23
N VAL A 85 8.98 -9.85 -7.67
CA VAL A 85 7.64 -10.14 -8.16
C VAL A 85 7.29 -9.19 -9.32
N SER A 86 7.34 -7.89 -9.09
CA SER A 86 7.20 -6.90 -10.16
C SER A 86 8.16 -7.09 -11.37
N GLY A 87 9.29 -7.80 -11.21
CA GLY A 87 10.34 -7.90 -12.24
C GLY A 87 9.87 -8.38 -13.61
N SER A 88 8.89 -9.30 -13.70
CA SER A 88 8.40 -9.76 -15.01
C SER A 88 7.39 -8.82 -15.67
N ILE A 89 6.62 -8.07 -14.88
CA ILE A 89 5.77 -6.98 -15.38
C ILE A 89 6.70 -5.89 -15.94
N ALA A 90 7.74 -5.51 -15.18
CA ALA A 90 8.74 -4.54 -15.62
C ALA A 90 9.46 -5.00 -16.89
N LEU A 91 9.75 -6.29 -17.03
CA LEU A 91 10.37 -6.82 -18.25
C LEU A 91 9.44 -6.75 -19.47
N THR A 92 8.13 -6.97 -19.27
CA THR A 92 7.14 -6.78 -20.34
C THR A 92 7.09 -5.32 -20.77
N ALA A 93 6.95 -4.41 -19.80
CA ALA A 93 6.97 -2.96 -20.03
C ALA A 93 8.22 -2.54 -20.82
N ALA A 94 9.41 -2.97 -20.38
CA ALA A 94 10.67 -2.63 -21.02
C ALA A 94 10.81 -3.21 -22.44
N ALA A 95 10.37 -4.46 -22.65
CA ALA A 95 10.51 -5.14 -23.93
C ALA A 95 9.55 -4.64 -25.02
N ASP A 96 8.38 -4.13 -24.63
CA ASP A 96 7.39 -3.56 -25.55
C ASP A 96 7.54 -2.02 -25.74
N MET A 97 8.60 -1.41 -25.18
CA MET A 97 8.97 -0.02 -25.47
C MET A 97 9.26 0.17 -26.98
N PRO A 98 9.00 1.37 -27.56
CA PRO A 98 9.23 1.63 -28.98
C PRO A 98 10.64 1.26 -29.49
N THR A 99 10.73 0.51 -30.60
CA THR A 99 12.05 0.13 -31.15
C THR A 99 12.84 1.31 -31.72
N ALA A 100 12.16 2.38 -32.12
CA ALA A 100 12.77 3.64 -32.54
C ALA A 100 12.59 4.67 -31.42
N ASP A 101 13.61 5.51 -31.21
CA ASP A 101 13.58 6.56 -30.18
C ASP A 101 12.43 7.55 -30.42
N PRO A 102 11.37 7.52 -29.60
CA PRO A 102 10.21 8.40 -29.77
C PRO A 102 10.57 9.85 -29.38
N THR A 103 11.59 10.04 -28.56
CA THR A 103 12.02 11.37 -28.06
C THR A 103 12.68 12.23 -29.13
N ASN A 104 12.90 11.69 -30.35
CA ASN A 104 13.66 12.35 -31.41
C ASN A 104 15.07 12.79 -30.95
N GLY A 105 15.71 12.00 -30.10
CA GLY A 105 17.04 12.28 -29.54
C GLY A 105 17.05 13.29 -28.39
N LYS A 106 15.89 13.73 -27.90
CA LYS A 106 15.79 14.63 -26.74
C LYS A 106 16.12 13.93 -25.42
N GLY A 107 16.02 12.60 -25.34
CA GLY A 107 16.22 11.85 -24.09
C GLY A 107 15.00 11.88 -23.17
N VAL A 108 15.13 11.25 -22.00
CA VAL A 108 14.07 11.02 -21.02
C VAL A 108 14.51 11.53 -19.66
N TRP A 109 13.59 12.15 -18.95
CA TRP A 109 13.77 12.70 -17.61
C TRP A 109 13.35 11.68 -16.56
N LEU A 110 14.10 11.60 -15.46
CA LEU A 110 13.84 10.72 -14.33
C LEU A 110 13.91 11.51 -13.03
N THR A 111 13.02 11.16 -12.10
CA THR A 111 13.11 11.63 -10.71
C THR A 111 14.30 11.00 -10.00
N GLU A 112 14.62 11.53 -8.81
CA GLU A 112 15.66 10.92 -7.97
C GLU A 112 15.34 9.48 -7.61
N ALA A 113 14.08 9.18 -7.26
CA ALA A 113 13.63 7.86 -6.89
C ALA A 113 13.86 6.84 -8.02
N GLN A 114 13.43 7.17 -9.25
CA GLN A 114 13.68 6.33 -10.42
C GLN A 114 15.18 6.17 -10.70
N GLY A 115 15.93 7.27 -10.62
CA GLY A 115 17.37 7.26 -10.84
C GLY A 115 18.11 6.33 -9.87
N ARG A 116 17.68 6.31 -8.60
CA ARG A 116 18.24 5.42 -7.57
C ARG A 116 17.79 3.98 -7.75
N ALA A 117 16.51 3.74 -8.05
CA ALA A 117 15.99 2.39 -8.29
C ALA A 117 16.71 1.71 -9.46
N LEU A 118 16.91 2.44 -10.55
CA LEU A 118 17.55 1.96 -11.78
C LEU A 118 19.08 2.02 -11.75
N ASP A 119 19.69 2.50 -10.66
CA ASP A 119 21.14 2.72 -10.53
C ASP A 119 21.74 3.46 -11.74
N VAL A 120 21.16 4.61 -12.09
CA VAL A 120 21.51 5.34 -13.33
C VAL A 120 22.92 5.94 -13.32
N GLN A 121 23.59 5.93 -12.16
CA GLN A 121 24.92 6.52 -12.02
C GLN A 121 25.96 5.73 -12.80
N GLY A 122 26.46 6.33 -13.90
CA GLY A 122 27.47 5.73 -14.77
C GLY A 122 26.94 5.21 -16.10
N ALA A 123 25.63 5.27 -16.33
CA ALA A 123 25.05 4.97 -17.65
C ALA A 123 25.44 6.03 -18.69
N ALA A 124 25.68 5.60 -19.93
CA ALA A 124 26.07 6.49 -21.01
C ALA A 124 24.95 7.51 -21.33
N GLY A 125 25.33 8.77 -21.59
CA GLY A 125 24.36 9.81 -21.91
C GLY A 125 23.52 10.29 -20.72
N THR A 126 23.96 10.03 -19.49
CA THR A 126 23.31 10.53 -18.27
C THR A 126 23.86 11.90 -17.88
N ALA A 127 22.97 12.84 -17.61
CA ALA A 127 23.25 14.14 -17.02
C ALA A 127 22.52 14.25 -15.67
N PHE A 128 23.26 14.65 -14.64
CA PHE A 128 22.69 15.03 -13.34
C PHE A 128 22.38 16.52 -13.36
N LEU A 129 21.14 16.88 -13.04
CA LEU A 129 20.60 18.21 -13.32
C LEU A 129 20.33 19.04 -12.07
N SER A 130 20.00 18.38 -10.96
CA SER A 130 19.70 19.05 -9.70
C SER A 130 19.95 18.10 -8.54
N SER A 131 20.33 18.66 -7.39
CA SER A 131 20.32 17.92 -6.11
C SER A 131 19.16 18.34 -5.21
N ALA A 132 18.15 19.03 -5.78
CA ALA A 132 16.97 19.44 -5.05
C ALA A 132 16.02 18.24 -4.90
N GLU A 133 15.58 18.01 -3.68
CA GLU A 133 14.53 17.04 -3.37
C GLU A 133 13.18 17.55 -3.94
N PRO A 134 12.32 16.64 -4.45
CA PRO A 134 10.97 17.01 -4.89
C PRO A 134 10.17 17.62 -3.73
N THR A 135 9.25 18.53 -4.06
CA THR A 135 8.36 19.14 -3.07
C THR A 135 6.93 18.74 -3.38
N VAL A 136 6.23 18.20 -2.39
CA VAL A 136 4.78 18.00 -2.42
C VAL A 136 4.13 19.05 -1.53
N ILE A 137 3.09 19.68 -2.05
CA ILE A 137 2.33 20.75 -1.42
C ILE A 137 0.90 20.24 -1.24
N PHE A 138 0.43 20.27 0.00
CA PHE A 138 -0.92 19.88 0.33
C PHE A 138 -1.70 21.06 0.87
N GLY A 139 -3.00 21.08 0.63
CA GLY A 139 -3.90 22.04 1.25
C GLY A 139 -5.31 21.47 1.29
N THR A 140 -6.28 22.31 1.62
CA THR A 140 -7.68 21.87 1.70
C THR A 140 -8.37 21.78 0.34
N GLY A 141 -7.90 22.50 -0.69
CA GLY A 141 -8.58 22.58 -1.99
C GLY A 141 -10.04 23.06 -1.90
N GLY A 142 -10.38 23.81 -0.84
CA GLY A 142 -11.75 24.17 -0.48
C GLY A 142 -12.65 23.03 0.00
N ALA A 143 -12.10 21.84 0.27
CA ALA A 143 -12.82 20.65 0.75
C ALA A 143 -12.57 20.37 2.23
N ASP A 144 -13.51 19.65 2.85
CA ASP A 144 -13.33 19.06 4.17
C ASP A 144 -12.49 17.78 4.03
N LEU A 145 -11.42 17.67 4.83
CA LEU A 145 -10.43 16.60 4.71
C LEU A 145 -10.50 15.61 5.87
N ASN A 146 -10.66 14.35 5.49
CA ASN A 146 -10.54 13.20 6.36
C ASN A 146 -9.07 12.77 6.44
N PHE A 147 -8.38 13.17 7.51
CA PHE A 147 -7.00 12.75 7.78
C PHE A 147 -6.91 11.35 8.40
N SER A 148 -8.00 10.58 8.37
CA SER A 148 -8.01 9.29 8.98
C SER A 148 -7.12 8.29 8.27
N THR A 149 -6.41 7.48 9.05
CA THR A 149 -5.68 6.29 8.55
C THR A 149 -6.49 5.00 8.75
N ILE A 150 -7.67 5.10 9.35
CA ILE A 150 -8.55 3.99 9.74
C ILE A 150 -9.86 4.02 8.97
N ASN A 151 -10.59 5.13 9.07
CA ASN A 151 -11.90 5.27 8.45
C ASN A 151 -11.74 6.10 7.19
N LEU A 152 -11.40 5.43 6.10
CA LEU A 152 -11.12 6.06 4.83
C LEU A 152 -12.40 6.44 4.06
N SER A 153 -13.61 6.34 4.60
CA SER A 153 -14.83 6.55 3.81
C SER A 153 -15.85 7.36 4.59
N VAL A 154 -15.55 8.66 4.75
CA VAL A 154 -16.38 9.60 5.51
C VAL A 154 -17.22 10.43 4.56
N ALA A 155 -18.54 10.28 4.65
CA ALA A 155 -19.46 10.98 3.76
C ALA A 155 -19.31 12.51 3.90
N GLY A 156 -19.06 13.19 2.79
CA GLY A 156 -18.88 14.65 2.75
C GLY A 156 -17.44 15.12 2.93
N GLU A 157 -16.50 14.22 3.24
CA GLU A 157 -15.07 14.53 3.33
C GLU A 157 -14.27 13.83 2.21
N ILE A 158 -13.14 14.40 1.83
CA ILE A 158 -12.15 13.74 0.97
C ILE A 158 -11.15 12.99 1.85
N THR A 159 -10.85 11.74 1.52
CA THR A 159 -9.83 10.96 2.22
C THR A 159 -8.45 11.45 1.85
N PHE A 160 -7.81 12.13 2.79
CA PHE A 160 -6.50 12.73 2.58
C PHE A 160 -5.40 11.68 2.38
N LEU A 161 -5.56 10.45 2.90
CA LEU A 161 -4.61 9.38 2.64
C LEU A 161 -4.45 9.10 1.13
N GLY A 162 -5.55 9.08 0.37
CA GLY A 162 -5.51 8.93 -1.08
C GLY A 162 -4.77 10.07 -1.76
N VAL A 163 -5.05 11.31 -1.35
CA VAL A 163 -4.33 12.51 -1.83
C VAL A 163 -2.83 12.45 -1.50
N ALA A 164 -2.46 11.98 -0.30
CA ALA A 164 -1.06 11.84 0.08
C ALA A 164 -0.35 10.77 -0.75
N LEU A 165 -0.98 9.62 -0.99
CA LEU A 165 -0.45 8.58 -1.89
C LEU A 165 -0.30 9.10 -3.33
N HIS A 166 -1.27 9.89 -3.78
CA HIS A 166 -1.26 10.54 -5.08
C HIS A 166 -0.01 11.41 -5.29
N GLU A 167 0.22 12.38 -4.41
CA GLU A 167 1.33 13.34 -4.55
C GLU A 167 2.69 12.70 -4.25
N LEU A 168 2.77 11.80 -3.26
CA LEU A 168 4.01 11.10 -2.98
C LEU A 168 4.45 10.26 -4.19
N THR A 169 3.52 9.65 -4.93
CA THR A 169 3.88 8.87 -6.12
C THR A 169 4.25 9.73 -7.32
N HIS A 170 3.75 10.96 -7.44
CA HIS A 170 4.29 11.98 -8.36
C HIS A 170 5.77 12.23 -8.07
N ALA A 171 6.15 12.44 -6.81
CA ALA A 171 7.55 12.60 -6.40
C ALA A 171 8.41 11.35 -6.69
N LEU A 172 7.79 10.16 -6.76
CA LEU A 172 8.45 8.92 -7.16
C LEU A 172 8.55 8.74 -8.68
N GLY A 173 8.01 9.65 -9.50
CA GLY A 173 8.16 9.64 -10.96
C GLY A 173 6.89 9.32 -11.74
N ARG A 174 5.73 9.30 -11.10
CA ARG A 174 4.42 9.27 -11.76
C ARG A 174 4.08 10.64 -12.33
N ALA A 175 4.84 11.09 -13.33
CA ALA A 175 4.76 12.46 -13.85
C ALA A 175 4.93 12.51 -15.36
N GLY A 176 4.47 13.57 -16.02
CA GLY A 176 4.47 13.66 -17.47
C GLY A 176 5.14 14.90 -18.06
N ALA A 177 5.30 14.90 -19.39
CA ALA A 177 5.88 16.03 -20.14
C ALA A 177 5.05 17.32 -20.12
N GLY A 178 3.78 17.24 -19.68
CA GLY A 178 2.89 18.41 -19.49
C GLY A 178 3.39 19.43 -18.46
N ASP A 179 4.31 19.03 -17.58
CA ASP A 179 4.81 19.81 -16.45
C ASP A 179 6.10 20.61 -16.75
N GLY A 180 6.38 20.84 -18.05
CA GLY A 180 7.54 21.63 -18.49
C GLY A 180 8.81 20.81 -18.74
N VAL A 181 8.70 19.48 -18.88
CA VAL A 181 9.78 18.56 -19.26
C VAL A 181 9.49 17.94 -20.63
N ASP A 182 10.51 17.52 -21.38
CA ASP A 182 10.31 17.04 -22.77
C ASP A 182 9.68 15.63 -22.85
N TYR A 183 10.14 14.66 -22.05
CA TYR A 183 9.67 13.26 -22.01
C TYR A 183 10.00 12.58 -20.67
N THR A 184 9.10 11.73 -20.19
CA THR A 184 9.24 10.92 -18.96
C THR A 184 9.03 9.44 -19.27
N VAL A 185 9.20 8.56 -18.26
CA VAL A 185 8.83 7.14 -18.42
C VAL A 185 7.32 6.97 -18.62
N MET A 186 6.49 7.83 -18.01
CA MET A 186 5.03 7.79 -18.18
C MET A 186 4.62 7.99 -19.65
N ASP A 187 5.31 8.88 -20.38
CA ASP A 187 5.04 9.12 -21.80
C ASP A 187 5.22 7.87 -22.67
N LEU A 188 6.12 6.98 -22.27
CA LEU A 188 6.42 5.73 -22.97
C LEU A 188 5.39 4.62 -22.66
N LEU A 189 4.52 4.84 -21.67
CA LEU A 189 3.50 3.89 -21.22
C LEU A 189 2.07 4.35 -21.58
N ARG A 190 1.95 5.48 -22.30
CA ARG A 190 0.69 6.16 -22.62
C ARG A 190 0.32 5.97 -24.08
N TYR A 191 -0.77 5.26 -24.35
CA TYR A 191 -1.18 4.85 -25.69
C TYR A 191 -2.59 5.33 -26.07
N HIS A 192 -2.76 5.70 -27.34
CA HIS A 192 -4.08 5.95 -27.94
C HIS A 192 -4.63 4.71 -28.65
N ALA A 193 -3.73 3.87 -29.17
CA ALA A 193 -4.03 2.63 -29.88
C ALA A 193 -2.81 1.68 -29.82
N PRO A 194 -2.96 0.37 -30.13
CA PRO A 194 -1.82 -0.53 -30.21
C PRO A 194 -0.71 0.00 -31.12
N GLY A 195 0.49 0.16 -30.56
CA GLY A 195 1.69 0.69 -31.23
C GLY A 195 1.69 2.21 -31.45
N VAL A 196 0.71 2.95 -30.92
CA VAL A 196 0.57 4.40 -31.07
C VAL A 196 0.61 5.07 -29.71
N LEU A 197 1.77 5.62 -29.37
CA LEU A 197 1.96 6.47 -28.19
C LEU A 197 1.19 7.78 -28.34
N GLU A 198 0.75 8.33 -27.21
CA GLU A 198 0.13 9.66 -27.13
C GLU A 198 0.99 10.58 -26.27
N GLU A 199 1.89 11.31 -26.94
CA GLU A 199 2.87 12.21 -26.32
C GLU A 199 2.23 13.56 -25.95
N SER A 200 1.98 13.76 -24.65
CA SER A 200 1.53 15.00 -24.01
C SER A 200 0.24 15.65 -24.52
N ALA A 201 -0.55 16.13 -23.57
CA ALA A 201 -1.53 17.16 -23.85
C ALA A 201 -0.82 18.40 -24.37
N ASN A 202 -1.23 18.87 -25.55
CA ASN A 202 -0.69 20.11 -26.07
C ASN A 202 -1.02 21.27 -25.10
N PRO A 203 -0.02 21.90 -24.45
CA PRO A 203 -0.25 23.00 -23.50
C PRO A 203 -0.95 24.20 -24.13
N SER A 204 -0.98 24.28 -25.47
CA SER A 204 -1.63 25.36 -26.23
C SER A 204 -3.09 25.09 -26.60
N THR A 205 -3.63 23.88 -26.42
CA THR A 205 -5.03 23.53 -26.78
C THR A 205 -5.93 23.13 -25.61
N GLY A 206 -5.39 23.00 -24.39
CA GLY A 206 -6.19 22.74 -23.18
C GLY A 206 -7.03 21.46 -23.24
N SER A 207 -6.60 20.47 -24.02
CA SER A 207 -7.21 19.15 -24.12
C SER A 207 -6.15 18.11 -24.52
N SER A 208 -6.14 16.97 -23.84
CA SER A 208 -5.42 15.77 -24.28
C SER A 208 -6.39 14.84 -25.00
N PRO A 209 -5.97 14.17 -26.09
CA PRO A 209 -6.72 13.05 -26.64
C PRO A 209 -6.90 11.95 -25.58
N SER A 210 -7.98 11.18 -25.71
CA SER A 210 -8.18 9.99 -24.88
C SER A 210 -7.00 9.04 -25.07
N ALA A 211 -6.40 8.62 -23.96
CA ALA A 211 -5.29 7.68 -23.91
C ALA A 211 -5.44 6.78 -22.69
N TYR A 212 -4.71 5.67 -22.69
CA TYR A 212 -4.70 4.72 -21.60
C TYR A 212 -3.29 4.22 -21.30
N PHE A 213 -3.11 3.74 -20.07
CA PHE A 213 -1.91 3.10 -19.60
C PHE A 213 -1.82 1.67 -20.15
N SER A 214 -0.63 1.33 -20.67
CA SER A 214 -0.34 0.00 -21.18
C SER A 214 1.15 -0.32 -21.03
N ILE A 215 1.45 -1.59 -20.75
CA ILE A 215 2.82 -2.12 -20.64
C ILE A 215 3.19 -3.04 -21.81
N ASP A 216 2.28 -3.29 -22.75
CA ASP A 216 2.46 -4.28 -23.82
C ASP A 216 2.35 -3.66 -25.21
N GLY A 217 2.78 -2.40 -25.33
CA GLY A 217 2.75 -1.67 -26.60
C GLY A 217 1.34 -1.21 -26.99
N GLY A 218 0.47 -0.95 -26.01
CA GLY A 218 -0.90 -0.50 -26.24
C GLY A 218 -1.88 -1.62 -26.62
N LYS A 219 -1.56 -2.90 -26.39
CA LYS A 219 -2.47 -4.01 -26.72
C LYS A 219 -3.53 -4.16 -25.63
N THR A 220 -3.17 -3.90 -24.37
CA THR A 220 -4.05 -3.96 -23.21
C THR A 220 -4.22 -2.57 -22.61
N ASN A 221 -5.48 -2.18 -22.39
CA ASN A 221 -5.83 -1.00 -21.61
C ASN A 221 -5.93 -1.39 -20.13
N LEU A 222 -5.04 -0.85 -19.30
CA LEU A 222 -4.98 -1.12 -17.86
C LEU A 222 -5.68 -0.04 -17.03
N ALA A 223 -5.64 1.22 -17.47
CA ALA A 223 -6.35 2.35 -16.87
C ALA A 223 -6.46 3.50 -17.88
N ASP A 224 -7.61 4.19 -17.92
CA ASP A 224 -7.79 5.35 -18.80
C ASP A 224 -7.25 6.62 -18.14
N PHE A 225 -6.39 7.35 -18.85
CA PHE A 225 -5.91 8.66 -18.41
C PHE A 225 -7.01 9.73 -18.49
N SER A 226 -6.94 10.70 -17.58
CA SER A 226 -7.82 11.85 -17.58
C SER A 226 -7.67 12.71 -18.83
N THR A 227 -8.77 13.34 -19.23
CA THR A 227 -8.83 14.29 -20.36
C THR A 227 -9.21 15.70 -19.92
N THR A 228 -9.41 15.93 -18.61
CA THR A 228 -10.00 17.18 -18.08
C THR A 228 -9.20 17.82 -16.94
N SER A 229 -8.33 17.07 -16.27
CA SER A 229 -7.40 17.52 -15.23
C SER A 229 -6.24 16.54 -15.19
N ASP A 230 -5.01 17.02 -14.98
CA ASP A 230 -3.75 16.25 -15.02
C ASP A 230 -3.79 14.98 -15.90
N TYR A 231 -3.24 15.10 -17.10
CA TYR A 231 -3.39 14.09 -18.16
C TYR A 231 -2.59 12.81 -17.92
N TYR A 232 -1.87 12.71 -16.80
CA TYR A 232 -1.13 11.53 -16.36
C TYR A 232 -1.74 10.87 -15.12
N ASP A 233 -2.89 11.38 -14.66
CA ASP A 233 -3.74 10.77 -13.66
C ASP A 233 -4.84 9.92 -14.30
N TRP A 234 -5.46 9.04 -13.51
CA TRP A 234 -6.60 8.25 -13.96
C TRP A 234 -7.86 9.09 -14.07
N SER A 235 -8.72 8.69 -15.01
CA SER A 235 -10.01 9.34 -15.26
C SER A 235 -11.12 8.91 -14.29
N GLY A 236 -10.86 8.04 -13.30
CA GLY A 236 -11.89 7.41 -12.45
C GLY A 236 -12.49 6.14 -13.02
N THR A 237 -11.82 5.46 -13.97
CA THR A 237 -12.27 4.15 -14.48
C THR A 237 -12.06 3.02 -13.48
N VAL A 238 -11.07 3.17 -12.59
CA VAL A 238 -10.87 2.33 -11.41
C VAL A 238 -11.59 3.00 -10.23
N PRO A 239 -12.60 2.37 -9.60
CA PRO A 239 -13.35 3.04 -8.54
C PRO A 239 -12.55 3.21 -7.25
N ASN A 240 -12.60 4.41 -6.66
CA ASN A 240 -11.96 4.75 -5.37
C ASN A 240 -10.44 4.55 -5.41
N ASP A 241 -9.79 5.18 -6.38
CA ASP A 241 -8.38 4.99 -6.69
C ASP A 241 -7.55 6.22 -6.28
N SER A 242 -6.40 5.98 -5.66
CA SER A 242 -5.52 7.06 -5.20
C SER A 242 -4.86 7.85 -6.34
N PHE A 243 -4.78 7.30 -7.55
CA PHE A 243 -4.15 7.93 -8.71
C PHE A 243 -5.18 8.63 -9.62
N ASP A 244 -6.44 8.71 -9.21
CA ASP A 244 -7.47 9.48 -9.92
C ASP A 244 -7.16 10.98 -9.96
N ALA A 245 -7.49 11.63 -11.08
CA ALA A 245 -7.33 13.07 -11.30
C ALA A 245 -8.23 13.94 -10.40
N TYR A 246 -9.21 13.31 -9.75
CA TYR A 246 -10.13 13.95 -8.82
C TYR A 246 -10.36 13.02 -7.63
N ALA A 247 -10.08 13.52 -6.43
CA ALA A 247 -10.41 12.82 -5.20
C ALA A 247 -11.93 12.78 -4.99
N ASN A 248 -12.43 11.66 -4.45
CA ASN A 248 -13.86 11.42 -4.33
C ASN A 248 -14.33 11.58 -2.88
N TYR A 249 -15.45 12.30 -2.71
CA TYR A 249 -16.05 12.45 -1.38
C TYR A 249 -16.58 11.12 -0.85
N GLY A 250 -16.17 10.76 0.37
CA GLY A 250 -16.56 9.51 1.01
C GLY A 250 -15.96 8.25 0.40
N ALA A 251 -14.94 8.36 -0.45
CA ALA A 251 -14.22 7.23 -1.01
C ALA A 251 -12.92 6.95 -0.26
N ALA A 252 -12.50 5.68 -0.26
CA ALA A 252 -11.27 5.25 0.39
C ALA A 252 -9.99 5.61 -0.36
N ASP A 253 -10.09 5.83 -1.67
CA ASP A 253 -9.01 6.24 -2.58
C ASP A 253 -7.68 5.51 -2.27
N THR A 254 -7.67 4.21 -2.56
CA THR A 254 -6.55 3.29 -2.26
C THR A 254 -5.71 2.97 -3.49
N ILE A 255 -4.49 2.44 -3.29
CA ILE A 255 -3.65 1.91 -4.37
C ILE A 255 -4.34 0.70 -5.02
N SER A 256 -4.50 0.72 -6.34
CA SER A 256 -5.08 -0.36 -7.13
C SER A 256 -4.03 -1.24 -7.82
N ALA A 257 -4.48 -2.30 -8.49
CA ALA A 257 -3.59 -3.15 -9.29
C ALA A 257 -3.01 -2.41 -10.51
N ALA A 258 -3.74 -1.43 -11.06
CA ALA A 258 -3.23 -0.59 -12.14
C ALA A 258 -2.06 0.28 -11.63
N ASP A 259 -2.17 0.80 -10.42
CA ASP A 259 -1.14 1.59 -9.76
C ASP A 259 0.12 0.78 -9.49
N GLU A 260 -0.03 -0.42 -8.94
CA GLU A 260 1.10 -1.34 -8.71
C GLU A 260 1.81 -1.71 -10.02
N THR A 261 1.03 -1.96 -11.08
CA THR A 261 1.56 -2.23 -12.42
C THR A 261 2.31 -1.02 -12.97
N LEU A 262 1.79 0.19 -12.73
CA LEU A 262 2.43 1.43 -13.15
C LEU A 262 3.74 1.67 -12.39
N LEU A 263 3.74 1.61 -11.06
CA LEU A 263 4.95 1.77 -10.25
C LEU A 263 6.03 0.77 -10.67
N THR A 264 5.63 -0.45 -10.98
CA THR A 264 6.52 -1.47 -11.54
C THR A 264 7.11 -1.05 -12.89
N ALA A 265 6.28 -0.57 -13.82
CA ALA A 265 6.72 -0.11 -15.13
C ALA A 265 7.61 1.15 -15.07
N LEU A 266 7.45 1.98 -14.02
CA LEU A 266 8.31 3.14 -13.73
C LEU A 266 9.70 2.76 -13.21
N GLY A 267 9.94 1.48 -12.88
CA GLY A 267 11.23 0.96 -12.45
C GLY A 267 11.31 0.56 -10.97
N PHE A 268 10.17 0.41 -10.27
CA PHE A 268 10.13 -0.03 -8.88
C PHE A 268 9.84 -1.52 -8.72
N ASN A 269 10.31 -2.09 -7.63
CA ASN A 269 10.14 -3.49 -7.27
C ASN A 269 9.09 -3.70 -6.19
N LEU A 270 8.10 -4.58 -6.35
CA LEU A 270 6.98 -4.76 -5.40
C LEU A 270 6.93 -6.14 -4.71
N ALA A 271 6.24 -6.26 -3.56
CA ALA A 271 6.11 -7.49 -2.75
C ALA A 271 4.91 -8.42 -3.13
N ALA A 272 4.91 -9.74 -2.80
CA ALA A 272 3.80 -10.67 -3.15
C ALA A 272 3.33 -11.69 -2.07
N THR A 273 2.08 -12.17 -2.22
CA THR A 273 1.32 -13.07 -1.31
C THR A 273 1.52 -14.58 -1.63
N CYS A 274 1.63 -15.52 -0.68
CA CYS A 274 1.84 -17.00 -0.92
C CYS A 274 1.77 -17.91 0.35
N PHE A 275 1.60 -19.24 0.18
CA PHE A 275 1.73 -20.31 1.21
C PHE A 275 3.14 -20.94 1.25
N THR A 276 3.58 -21.56 2.35
CA THR A 276 4.82 -22.38 2.40
C THR A 276 4.56 -23.89 2.24
N PRO A 277 5.56 -24.70 1.81
CA PRO A 277 5.38 -26.15 1.66
C PRO A 277 4.95 -26.85 2.95
N GLY A 278 4.20 -27.94 2.78
CA GLY A 278 3.62 -28.73 3.85
C GLY A 278 2.21 -28.28 4.27
N THR A 279 1.84 -27.03 3.95
CA THR A 279 0.50 -26.47 4.18
C THR A 279 -0.56 -27.34 3.53
N ARG A 280 -1.49 -27.87 4.33
CA ARG A 280 -2.56 -28.77 3.89
C ARG A 280 -3.75 -27.99 3.36
N ILE A 281 -4.05 -28.13 2.08
CA ILE A 281 -5.25 -27.60 1.45
C ILE A 281 -6.35 -28.67 1.46
N ARG A 282 -7.56 -28.29 1.83
CA ARG A 282 -8.69 -29.22 1.91
C ARG A 282 -9.22 -29.54 0.50
N THR A 283 -9.32 -30.83 0.20
CA THR A 283 -9.96 -31.40 -0.99
C THR A 283 -11.22 -32.18 -0.58
N PRO A 284 -12.09 -32.56 -1.54
CA PRO A 284 -13.23 -33.42 -1.25
C PRO A 284 -12.83 -34.79 -0.67
N GLU A 285 -11.66 -35.32 -1.03
CA GLU A 285 -11.16 -36.65 -0.65
C GLU A 285 -10.28 -36.64 0.60
N GLY A 286 -9.91 -35.46 1.11
CA GLY A 286 -9.03 -35.32 2.27
C GLY A 286 -8.19 -34.05 2.22
N GLU A 287 -7.15 -33.98 3.02
CA GLU A 287 -6.23 -32.85 3.02
C GLU A 287 -4.97 -33.18 2.21
N MET A 288 -4.54 -32.26 1.35
CA MET A 288 -3.38 -32.44 0.48
C MET A 288 -2.35 -31.32 0.69
N PRO A 289 -1.04 -31.62 0.78
CA PRO A 289 -0.01 -30.56 0.78
C PRO A 289 -0.11 -29.67 -0.46
N VAL A 290 0.07 -28.36 -0.29
CA VAL A 290 0.01 -27.38 -1.37
C VAL A 290 0.99 -27.69 -2.49
N GLU A 291 2.18 -28.20 -2.17
CA GLU A 291 3.20 -28.60 -3.14
C GLU A 291 2.85 -29.87 -3.94
N ALA A 292 1.85 -30.64 -3.49
CA ALA A 292 1.36 -31.84 -4.17
C ALA A 292 0.16 -31.57 -5.09
N LEU A 293 -0.54 -30.44 -4.91
CA LEU A 293 -1.65 -30.04 -5.78
C LEU A 293 -1.18 -29.85 -7.23
N ARG A 294 -2.03 -30.23 -8.17
CA ARG A 294 -1.81 -30.08 -9.61
C ARG A 294 -3.02 -29.44 -10.29
N PRO A 295 -2.83 -28.80 -11.45
CA PRO A 295 -3.95 -28.36 -12.29
C PRO A 295 -4.97 -29.48 -12.50
N GLY A 296 -6.25 -29.16 -12.31
CA GLY A 296 -7.38 -30.08 -12.43
C GLY A 296 -7.83 -30.73 -11.13
N ASP A 297 -6.99 -30.77 -10.10
CA ASP A 297 -7.35 -31.29 -8.76
C ASP A 297 -8.50 -30.47 -8.16
N ALA A 298 -9.38 -31.13 -7.41
CA ALA A 298 -10.49 -30.46 -6.73
C ALA A 298 -10.06 -29.99 -5.34
N VAL A 299 -10.31 -28.73 -5.03
CA VAL A 299 -10.15 -28.14 -3.69
C VAL A 299 -11.47 -27.59 -3.20
N LEU A 300 -11.72 -27.65 -1.89
CA LEU A 300 -12.91 -27.06 -1.30
C LEU A 300 -12.70 -25.55 -1.09
N THR A 301 -13.62 -24.76 -1.63
CA THR A 301 -13.66 -23.31 -1.44
C THR A 301 -14.88 -22.87 -0.64
N ARG A 302 -14.82 -21.65 -0.08
CA ARG A 302 -15.89 -21.13 0.76
C ARG A 302 -17.11 -20.66 -0.03
N LEU A 303 -16.92 -19.99 -1.15
CA LEU A 303 -18.01 -19.31 -1.86
C LEU A 303 -18.66 -20.20 -2.92
N ARG A 304 -17.89 -21.11 -3.52
CA ARG A 304 -18.31 -21.87 -4.71
C ARG A 304 -18.19 -23.38 -4.57
N GLY A 305 -17.97 -23.89 -3.36
CA GLY A 305 -17.88 -25.33 -3.09
C GLY A 305 -16.61 -25.95 -3.68
N ALA A 306 -16.67 -27.18 -4.19
CA ALA A 306 -15.50 -27.81 -4.80
C ALA A 306 -15.15 -27.13 -6.14
N GLN A 307 -13.96 -26.53 -6.22
CA GLN A 307 -13.44 -25.87 -7.41
C GLN A 307 -12.19 -26.61 -7.92
N ARG A 308 -11.94 -26.53 -9.22
CA ARG A 308 -10.73 -27.10 -9.81
C ARG A 308 -9.59 -26.10 -9.71
N VAL A 309 -8.45 -26.59 -9.25
CA VAL A 309 -7.17 -25.88 -9.34
C VAL A 309 -6.89 -25.61 -10.82
N LYS A 310 -6.77 -24.33 -11.17
CA LYS A 310 -6.35 -23.90 -12.50
C LYS A 310 -4.83 -24.01 -12.62
N TRP A 311 -4.13 -23.54 -11.60
CA TRP A 311 -2.68 -23.54 -11.58
C TRP A 311 -2.13 -23.49 -10.15
N VAL A 312 -0.88 -23.92 -9.99
CA VAL A 312 -0.14 -23.79 -8.74
C VAL A 312 1.20 -23.13 -9.05
N GLY A 313 1.33 -21.87 -8.68
CA GLY A 313 2.59 -21.14 -8.78
C GLY A 313 3.57 -21.58 -7.70
N LYS A 314 4.85 -21.69 -8.04
CA LYS A 314 5.95 -21.97 -7.11
C LYS A 314 7.06 -20.93 -7.23
N ARG A 315 7.59 -20.43 -6.11
CA ARG A 315 8.79 -19.58 -6.04
C ARG A 315 9.67 -19.95 -4.84
N GLU A 316 10.94 -19.57 -4.85
CA GLU A 316 11.91 -19.94 -3.81
C GLU A 316 12.96 -18.84 -3.61
N TYR A 317 13.24 -18.51 -2.36
CA TYR A 317 14.22 -17.51 -1.93
C TYR A 317 15.33 -18.18 -1.13
N ASP A 318 16.59 -17.88 -1.48
CA ASP A 318 17.75 -18.30 -0.71
C ASP A 318 18.02 -17.29 0.41
N GLY A 319 18.13 -17.78 1.64
CA GLY A 319 18.21 -16.97 2.86
C GLY A 319 19.36 -15.98 2.90
N ARG A 320 20.44 -16.23 2.14
CA ARG A 320 21.58 -15.32 2.01
C ARG A 320 21.22 -13.98 1.37
N PHE A 321 20.16 -13.95 0.57
CA PHE A 321 19.66 -12.74 -0.10
C PHE A 321 18.40 -12.17 0.57
N VAL A 322 17.81 -12.90 1.52
CA VAL A 322 16.64 -12.46 2.28
C VAL A 322 17.04 -11.57 3.47
N GLY A 323 18.12 -11.91 4.18
CA GLY A 323 18.58 -11.13 5.34
C GLY A 323 17.48 -10.96 6.41
N ASP A 324 17.32 -9.74 6.91
CA ASP A 324 16.26 -9.30 7.83
C ASP A 324 15.04 -8.73 7.10
N ASN A 325 14.87 -9.00 5.80
CA ASN A 325 13.78 -8.46 5.01
C ASN A 325 12.41 -9.04 5.43
N HIS A 326 11.74 -8.32 6.32
CA HIS A 326 10.40 -8.63 6.83
C HIS A 326 9.31 -8.66 5.74
N LEU A 327 9.59 -8.29 4.49
CA LEU A 327 8.64 -8.40 3.37
C LEU A 327 8.65 -9.79 2.73
N ILE A 328 9.71 -10.58 2.95
CA ILE A 328 9.86 -11.95 2.44
C ILE A 328 9.77 -12.96 3.60
N LEU A 329 10.22 -12.57 4.80
CA LEU A 329 10.31 -13.47 5.95
C LEU A 329 8.92 -14.01 6.35
N PRO A 330 8.74 -15.34 6.46
CA PRO A 330 7.44 -15.93 6.71
C PRO A 330 6.77 -15.48 7.99
N VAL A 331 5.45 -15.32 7.94
CA VAL A 331 4.58 -15.19 9.12
C VAL A 331 4.04 -16.57 9.47
N THR A 332 4.24 -16.97 10.72
CA THR A 332 3.70 -18.19 11.31
C THR A 332 2.48 -17.85 12.16
N ILE A 333 1.32 -18.39 11.79
CA ILE A 333 0.07 -18.36 12.54
C ILE A 333 -0.07 -19.71 13.25
N ARG A 334 0.04 -19.74 14.58
CA ARG A 334 0.00 -21.01 15.33
C ARG A 334 -1.36 -21.67 15.29
N ALA A 335 -1.37 -22.99 15.44
CA ALA A 335 -2.59 -23.77 15.56
C ALA A 335 -3.53 -23.17 16.63
N GLY A 336 -4.78 -22.90 16.25
CA GLY A 336 -5.80 -22.31 17.11
C GLY A 336 -5.72 -20.80 17.35
N ALA A 337 -4.78 -20.09 16.72
CA ALA A 337 -4.57 -18.65 16.95
C ALA A 337 -5.76 -17.77 16.54
N LEU A 338 -6.55 -18.19 15.55
CA LEU A 338 -7.66 -17.42 14.97
C LEU A 338 -9.04 -17.92 15.44
N GLY A 339 -9.08 -19.07 16.11
CA GLY A 339 -10.29 -19.71 16.63
C GLY A 339 -10.04 -21.16 17.01
N PRO A 340 -10.99 -21.83 17.69
CA PRO A 340 -10.84 -23.24 18.05
C PRO A 340 -10.55 -24.12 16.82
N GLY A 341 -9.34 -24.68 16.74
CA GLY A 341 -8.90 -25.48 15.59
C GLY A 341 -8.67 -24.68 14.31
N VAL A 342 -8.42 -23.36 14.41
CA VAL A 342 -8.15 -22.46 13.28
C VAL A 342 -6.88 -21.64 13.53
N PRO A 343 -5.81 -21.83 12.73
CA PRO A 343 -5.62 -23.00 11.87
C PRO A 343 -5.54 -24.31 12.70
N ALA A 344 -5.79 -25.46 12.08
CA ALA A 344 -5.72 -26.77 12.73
C ALA A 344 -4.27 -27.21 13.05
N ARG A 345 -3.31 -26.66 12.31
CA ARG A 345 -1.86 -26.78 12.51
C ARG A 345 -1.23 -25.41 12.32
N ASP A 346 0.03 -25.24 12.69
CA ASP A 346 0.75 -24.00 12.37
C ASP A 346 0.71 -23.74 10.86
N LEU A 347 0.18 -22.58 10.48
CA LEU A 347 0.07 -22.13 9.11
C LEU A 347 1.16 -21.08 8.88
N ILE A 348 2.02 -21.31 7.89
CA ILE A 348 3.14 -20.42 7.58
C ILE A 348 2.95 -19.86 6.17
N VAL A 349 2.88 -18.54 6.06
CA VAL A 349 2.56 -17.81 4.82
C VAL A 349 3.50 -16.63 4.61
N SER A 350 3.51 -16.06 3.40
CA SER A 350 4.21 -14.80 3.15
C SER A 350 3.47 -13.65 3.86
N PRO A 351 4.17 -12.55 4.18
CA PRO A 351 3.62 -11.46 5.00
C PRO A 351 2.30 -10.89 4.47
N GLY A 352 2.22 -10.67 3.16
CA GLY A 352 1.03 -10.11 2.51
C GLY A 352 -0.14 -11.08 2.33
N HIS A 353 -0.02 -12.36 2.68
CA HIS A 353 -1.07 -13.33 2.36
C HIS A 353 -2.37 -13.04 3.14
N GLY A 354 -3.48 -12.95 2.42
CA GLY A 354 -4.80 -12.60 2.92
C GLY A 354 -5.46 -13.74 3.73
N ILE A 355 -5.70 -13.49 5.00
CA ILE A 355 -6.40 -14.36 5.94
C ILE A 355 -7.84 -13.87 6.10
N CYS A 356 -8.82 -14.74 5.84
CA CYS A 356 -10.22 -14.34 5.96
C CYS A 356 -10.66 -14.30 7.42
N LEU A 357 -10.93 -13.09 7.91
CA LEU A 357 -11.52 -12.82 9.22
C LEU A 357 -12.77 -11.95 9.04
N HIS A 358 -13.88 -12.35 9.65
CA HIS A 358 -15.14 -11.59 9.64
C HIS A 358 -15.65 -11.21 8.24
N GLY A 359 -15.38 -12.02 7.22
CA GLY A 359 -15.82 -11.75 5.85
C GLY A 359 -14.95 -10.76 5.08
N ALA A 360 -13.71 -10.54 5.52
CA ALA A 360 -12.73 -9.74 4.79
C ALA A 360 -11.33 -10.38 4.86
N LEU A 361 -10.46 -10.03 3.91
CA LEU A 361 -9.08 -10.52 3.83
C LEU A 361 -8.15 -9.60 4.63
N VAL A 362 -7.50 -10.12 5.67
CA VAL A 362 -6.50 -9.41 6.48
C VAL A 362 -5.10 -9.93 6.13
N PRO A 363 -4.14 -9.07 5.73
CA PRO A 363 -2.77 -9.51 5.49
C PRO A 363 -2.15 -10.14 6.75
N ALA A 364 -1.44 -11.26 6.62
CA ALA A 364 -0.88 -11.99 7.75
C ALA A 364 0.04 -11.14 8.64
N TRP A 365 0.81 -10.21 8.06
CA TRP A 365 1.69 -9.29 8.81
C TRP A 365 0.92 -8.38 9.77
N ARG A 366 -0.34 -8.03 9.46
CA ARG A 366 -1.21 -7.24 10.35
C ARG A 366 -1.68 -8.01 11.58
N LEU A 367 -1.50 -9.32 11.61
CA LEU A 367 -1.92 -10.18 12.73
C LEU A 367 -0.74 -10.57 13.63
N VAL A 368 0.49 -10.18 13.29
CA VAL A 368 1.69 -10.51 14.08
C VAL A 368 1.59 -9.89 15.47
N ASN A 369 1.64 -10.73 16.50
CA ASN A 369 1.50 -10.31 17.90
C ASN A 369 2.63 -10.81 18.80
N GLY A 370 3.66 -11.45 18.21
CA GLY A 370 4.82 -11.95 18.94
C GLY A 370 4.56 -13.19 19.80
N ALA A 371 3.31 -13.68 19.87
CA ALA A 371 2.92 -14.84 20.67
C ALA A 371 2.31 -15.96 19.81
N SER A 372 1.02 -15.89 19.51
CA SER A 372 0.33 -16.88 18.68
C SER A 372 0.60 -16.67 17.19
N ILE A 373 1.01 -15.47 16.79
CA ILE A 373 1.37 -15.14 15.42
C ILE A 373 2.71 -14.39 15.42
N THR A 374 3.70 -14.98 14.77
CA THR A 374 5.10 -14.52 14.83
C THR A 374 5.70 -14.47 13.44
N GLN A 375 6.57 -13.50 13.19
CA GLN A 375 7.36 -13.47 11.96
C GLN A 375 8.75 -14.04 12.17
N ALA A 376 9.26 -14.78 11.19
CA ALA A 376 10.65 -15.23 11.19
C ALA A 376 11.59 -14.02 11.17
N THR A 377 12.73 -14.13 11.84
CA THR A 377 13.80 -13.10 11.81
C THR A 377 14.94 -13.47 10.86
N GLN A 378 14.98 -14.72 10.42
CA GLN A 378 15.93 -15.26 9.45
C GLN A 378 15.40 -16.59 8.91
N VAL A 379 15.84 -16.96 7.70
CA VAL A 379 15.60 -18.28 7.10
C VAL A 379 16.87 -18.73 6.37
N GLU A 380 17.11 -20.04 6.29
CA GLU A 380 18.14 -20.58 5.38
C GLU A 380 17.64 -20.53 3.93
N ARG A 381 16.34 -20.78 3.76
CA ARG A 381 15.63 -20.79 2.49
C ARG A 381 14.13 -20.72 2.78
N VAL A 382 13.37 -20.10 1.89
CA VAL A 382 11.91 -20.18 1.92
C VAL A 382 11.37 -20.48 0.54
N THR A 383 10.50 -21.47 0.44
CA THR A 383 9.73 -21.78 -0.76
C THR A 383 8.29 -21.36 -0.55
N TYR A 384 7.68 -20.82 -1.58
CA TYR A 384 6.32 -20.32 -1.56
C TYR A 384 5.50 -20.91 -2.72
N TYR A 385 4.23 -21.18 -2.46
CA TYR A 385 3.25 -21.72 -3.40
C TYR A 385 1.99 -20.86 -3.41
N HIS A 386 1.38 -20.65 -4.58
CA HIS A 386 0.06 -20.01 -4.68
C HIS A 386 -0.86 -20.86 -5.53
N VAL A 387 -2.12 -21.02 -5.10
CA VAL A 387 -3.11 -21.84 -5.81
C VAL A 387 -4.08 -20.91 -6.54
N GLU A 388 -4.12 -21.01 -7.86
CA GLU A 388 -5.06 -20.31 -8.73
C GLU A 388 -6.29 -21.16 -9.03
N LEU A 389 -7.45 -20.50 -9.05
CA LEU A 389 -8.73 -21.06 -9.42
C LEU A 389 -9.31 -20.31 -10.62
N ALA A 390 -10.39 -20.81 -11.21
CA ALA A 390 -11.07 -20.12 -12.32
C ALA A 390 -11.64 -18.74 -11.92
N ALA A 391 -11.97 -18.54 -10.64
CA ALA A 391 -12.36 -17.26 -10.07
C ALA A 391 -11.75 -17.15 -8.67
N HIS A 392 -11.37 -15.94 -8.26
CA HIS A 392 -10.84 -15.68 -6.92
C HIS A 392 -11.86 -16.16 -5.86
N ASP A 393 -11.37 -16.90 -4.86
CA ASP A 393 -12.17 -17.51 -3.80
C ASP A 393 -11.31 -17.74 -2.56
N LEU A 394 -11.90 -18.29 -1.50
CA LEU A 394 -11.18 -18.66 -0.28
C LEU A 394 -10.92 -20.17 -0.26
N LEU A 395 -9.66 -20.53 -0.08
CA LEU A 395 -9.19 -21.89 0.15
C LEU A 395 -9.26 -22.22 1.64
N LEU A 396 -9.46 -23.51 1.97
CA LEU A 396 -9.31 -24.02 3.34
C LEU A 396 -7.89 -24.58 3.51
N ALA A 397 -6.96 -23.76 4.01
CA ALA A 397 -5.56 -24.11 4.28
C ALA A 397 -5.35 -24.35 5.78
N GLU A 398 -4.97 -25.57 6.18
CA GLU A 398 -4.91 -26.02 7.58
C GLU A 398 -6.22 -25.67 8.31
N ASN A 399 -7.37 -25.88 7.65
CA ASN A 399 -8.70 -25.49 8.16
C ASN A 399 -8.90 -23.97 8.43
N CYS A 400 -8.01 -23.11 7.93
CA CYS A 400 -8.13 -21.65 7.91
C CYS A 400 -8.56 -21.17 6.53
N LEU A 401 -9.42 -20.15 6.47
CA LEU A 401 -9.82 -19.55 5.21
C LEU A 401 -8.76 -18.54 4.76
N CYS A 402 -8.15 -18.78 3.61
CA CYS A 402 -7.10 -17.94 3.03
C CYS A 402 -7.40 -17.62 1.57
N GLU A 403 -6.88 -16.52 1.06
CA GLU A 403 -7.06 -16.12 -0.34
C GLU A 403 -6.48 -17.17 -1.31
N SER A 404 -7.22 -17.46 -2.39
CA SER A 404 -6.62 -18.06 -3.58
C SER A 404 -5.81 -17.01 -4.35
N TYR A 405 -5.06 -17.44 -5.35
CA TYR A 405 -4.33 -16.50 -6.20
C TYR A 405 -5.33 -15.61 -6.95
N LEU A 406 -5.09 -14.31 -6.86
CA LEU A 406 -5.72 -13.30 -7.69
C LEU A 406 -4.64 -12.82 -8.64
N ASP A 407 -4.78 -13.12 -9.93
CA ASP A 407 -3.85 -12.66 -10.94
C ASP A 407 -4.03 -11.17 -11.19
N SER A 408 -3.25 -10.35 -10.49
CA SER A 408 -3.19 -8.90 -10.67
C SER A 408 -2.08 -8.49 -11.64
N GLY A 409 -1.68 -9.39 -12.55
CA GLY A 409 -0.53 -9.21 -13.44
C GLY A 409 0.77 -9.80 -12.89
N ASP A 410 0.71 -10.41 -11.72
CA ASP A 410 1.83 -10.88 -10.92
C ASP A 410 2.21 -12.35 -11.21
N ARG A 411 1.72 -12.95 -12.31
CA ARG A 411 1.93 -14.40 -12.55
C ARG A 411 3.35 -14.77 -12.96
N ALA A 412 4.04 -13.90 -13.69
CA ALA A 412 5.34 -14.23 -14.23
C ALA A 412 6.46 -14.36 -13.16
N GLN A 413 6.10 -14.07 -11.92
CA GLN A 413 6.89 -14.10 -10.67
C GLN A 413 7.20 -15.49 -10.15
N PHE A 414 6.44 -16.48 -10.61
CA PHE A 414 6.61 -17.85 -10.19
C PHE A 414 7.59 -18.54 -11.13
N HIS A 415 8.48 -19.37 -10.58
CA HIS A 415 9.48 -20.14 -11.32
C HIS A 415 8.88 -21.00 -12.43
N ASN A 416 7.60 -21.33 -12.32
CA ASN A 416 6.86 -22.16 -13.27
C ASN A 416 5.77 -21.39 -14.04
N ALA A 417 5.86 -20.06 -14.14
CA ALA A 417 4.91 -19.24 -14.89
C ALA A 417 4.78 -19.66 -16.37
N THR A 418 5.87 -20.14 -16.98
CA THR A 418 5.86 -20.65 -18.36
C THR A 418 4.96 -21.87 -18.54
N GLU A 419 4.74 -22.68 -17.50
CA GLU A 419 3.80 -23.81 -17.54
C GLU A 419 2.36 -23.30 -17.71
N TYR A 420 2.00 -22.21 -17.03
CA TYR A 420 0.69 -21.59 -17.19
C TYR A 420 0.49 -21.07 -18.61
N ALA A 421 1.46 -20.33 -19.14
CA ALA A 421 1.39 -19.77 -20.50
C ALA A 421 1.23 -20.86 -21.57
N ALA A 422 1.84 -22.04 -21.35
CA ALA A 422 1.66 -23.20 -22.22
C ALA A 422 0.27 -23.85 -22.10
N LEU A 423 -0.32 -23.87 -20.91
CA LEU A 423 -1.66 -24.43 -20.65
C LEU A 423 -2.79 -23.51 -21.11
N TYR A 424 -2.58 -22.19 -21.02
CA TYR A 424 -3.61 -21.15 -21.21
C TYR A 424 -3.10 -20.00 -22.11
N PRO A 425 -2.76 -20.26 -23.38
CA PRO A 425 -2.22 -19.23 -24.26
C PRO A 425 -3.27 -18.16 -24.59
N GLY A 426 -2.95 -16.89 -24.32
CA GLY A 426 -3.78 -15.73 -24.70
C GLY A 426 -5.01 -15.49 -23.82
N GLU A 427 -5.07 -16.07 -22.61
CA GLU A 427 -6.10 -15.76 -21.62
C GLU A 427 -5.77 -14.44 -20.89
N ALA A 428 -6.75 -13.54 -20.75
CA ALA A 428 -6.58 -12.22 -20.12
C ALA A 428 -6.66 -12.28 -18.57
N ALA A 429 -6.15 -11.25 -17.90
CA ALA A 429 -6.30 -10.99 -16.46
C ALA A 429 -6.98 -9.64 -16.20
N PRO A 430 -7.71 -9.37 -15.08
CA PRO A 430 -8.20 -10.25 -14.02
C PRO A 430 -9.74 -10.40 -13.91
N ALA A 431 -10.15 -11.36 -13.08
CA ALA A 431 -11.44 -11.43 -12.41
C ALA A 431 -11.43 -10.62 -11.08
N LEU A 432 -12.58 -10.12 -10.64
CA LEU A 432 -12.72 -9.31 -9.41
C LEU A 432 -12.34 -10.09 -8.13
N PRO A 433 -11.80 -9.41 -7.09
CA PRO A 433 -11.54 -10.04 -5.80
C PRO A 433 -12.85 -10.54 -5.16
N CYS A 434 -12.76 -11.61 -4.37
CA CYS A 434 -13.94 -12.27 -3.80
C CYS A 434 -14.43 -11.64 -2.49
N LEU A 435 -13.58 -10.88 -1.81
CA LEU A 435 -13.85 -10.18 -0.56
C LEU A 435 -13.03 -8.87 -0.50
N PRO A 436 -13.49 -7.87 0.27
CA PRO A 436 -12.69 -6.68 0.56
C PRO A 436 -11.45 -7.04 1.39
N ARG A 437 -10.40 -6.24 1.25
CA ARG A 437 -9.13 -6.38 1.98
C ARG A 437 -9.04 -5.33 3.08
N LEU A 438 -8.71 -5.75 4.30
CA LEU A 438 -8.58 -4.91 5.48
C LEU A 438 -7.12 -4.76 5.88
N GLU A 439 -6.52 -3.64 5.52
CA GLU A 439 -5.14 -3.31 5.90
C GLU A 439 -5.07 -2.31 7.05
N SER A 440 -6.14 -1.55 7.27
CA SER A 440 -6.37 -0.69 8.42
C SER A 440 -7.85 -0.75 8.81
N GLY A 441 -8.28 0.06 9.78
CA GLY A 441 -9.70 0.14 10.13
C GLY A 441 -10.06 -0.43 11.50
N PHE A 442 -11.20 0.01 12.03
CA PHE A 442 -11.79 -0.50 13.27
C PHE A 442 -12.03 -2.02 13.20
N ALA A 443 -12.51 -2.51 12.05
CA ALA A 443 -12.73 -3.94 11.83
C ALA A 443 -11.43 -4.77 11.94
N LEU A 444 -10.28 -4.20 11.51
CA LEU A 444 -8.99 -4.85 11.70
C LEU A 444 -8.58 -4.82 13.18
N ALA A 445 -8.76 -3.70 13.87
CA ALA A 445 -8.44 -3.59 15.30
C ALA A 445 -9.26 -4.58 16.14
N GLU A 446 -10.55 -4.75 15.87
CA GLU A 446 -11.38 -5.77 16.51
C GLU A 446 -10.83 -7.18 16.27
N ALA A 447 -10.45 -7.49 15.03
CA ALA A 447 -9.83 -8.77 14.70
C ALA A 447 -8.52 -8.98 15.47
N GLN A 448 -7.66 -7.96 15.57
CA GLN A 448 -6.40 -8.03 16.32
C GLN A 448 -6.63 -8.22 17.83
N VAL A 449 -7.59 -7.50 18.43
CA VAL A 449 -7.96 -7.68 19.85
C VAL A 449 -8.39 -9.12 20.11
N GLU A 450 -9.24 -9.65 19.24
CA GLU A 450 -9.76 -11.00 19.37
C GLU A 450 -8.66 -12.06 19.23
N VAL A 451 -7.74 -11.87 18.28
CA VAL A 451 -6.57 -12.74 18.07
C VAL A 451 -5.60 -12.67 19.26
N ASN A 452 -5.34 -11.48 19.79
CA ASN A 452 -4.47 -11.28 20.95
C ASN A 452 -5.05 -11.90 22.21
N ALA A 453 -6.35 -11.71 22.46
CA ALA A 453 -7.04 -12.32 23.58
C ALA A 453 -6.94 -13.86 23.54
N ARG A 454 -7.07 -14.47 22.35
CA ARG A 454 -6.89 -15.92 22.17
C ARG A 454 -5.48 -16.41 22.43
N ALA A 455 -4.47 -15.58 22.14
CA ALA A 455 -3.08 -15.89 22.41
C ALA A 455 -2.76 -15.98 23.91
N GLY A 456 -3.73 -15.66 24.79
CA GLY A 456 -3.48 -15.48 26.21
C GLY A 456 -2.54 -14.30 26.48
N LEU A 457 -2.29 -13.47 25.46
CA LEU A 457 -1.67 -12.18 25.68
C LEU A 457 -2.60 -11.44 26.63
N PRO A 458 -2.03 -10.83 27.70
CA PRO A 458 -2.85 -10.07 28.62
C PRO A 458 -3.72 -9.17 27.76
N PRO A 459 -5.06 -9.20 27.94
CA PRO A 459 -5.94 -8.33 27.19
C PRO A 459 -5.41 -6.98 27.50
N MET A 460 -4.73 -6.40 26.52
CA MET A 460 -3.77 -5.32 26.60
C MET A 460 -4.08 -4.47 27.84
N THR A 461 -3.56 -4.90 29.01
CA THR A 461 -4.26 -4.56 30.25
C THR A 461 -3.72 -3.24 30.62
N GLU A 462 -4.52 -2.23 30.29
CA GLU A 462 -4.21 -0.87 30.62
C GLU A 462 -3.78 -0.83 32.09
N VAL A 463 -2.51 -0.49 32.33
CA VAL A 463 -1.94 -0.41 33.68
C VAL A 463 -2.06 1.04 34.12
N ALA A 464 -2.47 1.27 35.37
CA ALA A 464 -2.45 2.60 35.95
C ALA A 464 -1.00 3.09 36.05
N GLY A 465 -0.71 4.24 35.45
CA GLY A 465 0.62 4.85 35.38
C GLY A 465 0.54 6.26 34.78
N GLY A 466 1.69 6.92 34.64
CA GLY A 466 1.76 8.23 33.97
C GLY A 466 1.12 8.16 32.58
N LEU A 467 0.08 8.95 32.34
CA LEU A 467 -0.54 9.07 31.03
C LEU A 467 0.07 10.28 30.33
N ARG A 468 0.70 10.03 29.18
CA ARG A 468 1.16 11.09 28.27
C ARG A 468 0.46 10.94 26.94
N GLY A 469 0.30 12.04 26.25
CA GLY A 469 -0.34 12.06 24.95
C GLY A 469 -0.69 13.47 24.53
N PHE A 470 -1.27 13.57 23.35
CA PHE A 470 -1.65 14.82 22.73
C PHE A 470 -2.96 14.62 21.99
N ILE A 471 -3.84 15.60 22.06
CA ILE A 471 -5.08 15.62 21.27
C ILE A 471 -4.78 16.49 20.06
N ASP A 472 -4.72 15.84 18.91
CA ASP A 472 -4.49 16.49 17.63
C ASP A 472 -5.78 17.26 17.26
N ILE A 473 -6.94 16.61 17.18
CA ILE A 473 -8.25 17.22 16.90
C ILE A 473 -9.26 16.90 18.00
N ALA A 474 -10.10 17.89 18.36
CA ALA A 474 -11.34 17.68 19.10
C ALA A 474 -12.48 18.50 18.48
N GLY A 475 -13.02 18.00 17.35
CA GLY A 475 -14.12 18.61 16.60
C GLY A 475 -15.49 17.99 16.92
N PRO A 476 -16.58 18.51 16.34
CA PRO A 476 -17.95 18.02 16.54
C PRO A 476 -18.21 16.63 15.95
N ASP A 477 -17.36 16.19 15.02
CA ASP A 477 -17.47 14.98 14.21
C ASP A 477 -16.23 14.08 14.32
N ARG A 478 -15.07 14.60 14.69
CA ARG A 478 -13.83 13.83 14.78
C ARG A 478 -12.98 14.18 15.99
N VAL A 479 -12.36 13.16 16.56
CA VAL A 479 -11.36 13.30 17.63
C VAL A 479 -10.14 12.44 17.28
N THR A 480 -8.96 13.06 17.23
CA THR A 480 -7.69 12.39 16.92
C THR A 480 -6.62 12.74 17.94
N GLY A 481 -5.62 11.89 18.09
CA GLY A 481 -4.52 12.15 19.01
C GLY A 481 -3.57 10.97 19.12
N TRP A 482 -2.77 10.99 20.18
CA TRP A 482 -2.05 9.83 20.66
C TRP A 482 -2.04 9.77 22.18
N ALA A 483 -1.94 8.56 22.73
CA ALA A 483 -1.84 8.35 24.17
C ALA A 483 -0.99 7.11 24.46
N GLN A 484 -0.10 7.24 25.44
CA GLN A 484 0.75 6.15 25.92
C GLN A 484 0.77 6.14 27.44
N CYS A 485 0.69 4.95 28.03
CA CYS A 485 0.97 4.76 29.44
C CYS A 485 2.47 4.56 29.64
N GLU A 486 3.13 5.43 30.40
CA GLU A 486 4.57 5.33 30.65
C GLU A 486 4.96 4.04 31.39
N ALA A 487 4.06 3.50 32.21
CA ALA A 487 4.26 2.24 32.92
C ALA A 487 4.13 1.01 31.99
N SER A 488 3.61 1.20 30.77
CA SER A 488 3.41 0.15 29.78
C SER A 488 3.63 0.71 28.36
N PRO A 489 4.89 1.00 27.99
CA PRO A 489 5.20 1.80 26.80
C PRO A 489 4.89 1.08 25.48
N GLU A 490 4.70 -0.23 25.48
CA GLU A 490 4.30 -0.97 24.26
C GLU A 490 2.80 -1.20 24.15
N ALA A 491 2.06 -0.69 25.14
CA ALA A 491 0.71 -1.11 25.38
C ALA A 491 -0.25 0.01 24.93
N PRO A 492 -1.18 -0.23 23.97
CA PRO A 492 -2.24 0.71 23.66
C PRO A 492 -3.09 1.15 24.86
N VAL A 493 -3.52 2.41 24.83
CA VAL A 493 -4.34 3.04 25.88
C VAL A 493 -5.79 3.08 25.41
N ALA A 494 -6.72 2.53 26.17
CA ALA A 494 -8.15 2.69 25.94
C ALA A 494 -8.60 4.05 26.49
N LEU A 495 -9.29 4.81 25.66
CA LEU A 495 -9.70 6.17 25.95
C LEU A 495 -11.23 6.27 25.87
N ASP A 496 -11.87 6.73 26.95
CA ASP A 496 -13.24 7.22 26.93
C ASP A 496 -13.23 8.65 26.39
N ILE A 497 -14.07 8.92 25.42
CA ILE A 497 -14.38 10.27 24.94
C ILE A 497 -15.68 10.71 25.58
N LEU A 498 -15.69 11.87 26.20
CA LEU A 498 -16.82 12.43 26.92
C LEU A 498 -17.23 13.77 26.31
N ALA A 499 -18.52 13.98 26.13
CA ALA A 499 -19.09 15.26 25.76
C ALA A 499 -19.90 15.81 26.94
N GLY A 500 -19.55 17.02 27.41
CA GLY A 500 -20.20 17.62 28.60
C GLY A 500 -20.07 16.75 29.86
N GLY A 501 -19.01 15.92 29.95
CA GLY A 501 -18.78 14.99 31.05
C GLY A 501 -19.53 13.65 30.97
N VAL A 502 -20.25 13.38 29.88
CA VAL A 502 -20.91 12.09 29.62
C VAL A 502 -20.09 11.29 28.62
N PRO A 503 -19.69 10.03 28.91
CA PRO A 503 -19.03 9.17 27.93
C PRO A 503 -19.91 8.94 26.70
N VAL A 504 -19.40 9.32 25.53
CA VAL A 504 -20.08 9.19 24.24
C VAL A 504 -19.45 8.13 23.35
N ALA A 505 -18.16 7.82 23.55
CA ALA A 505 -17.47 6.79 22.81
C ALA A 505 -16.24 6.25 23.54
N ARG A 506 -15.67 5.15 23.03
CA ARG A 506 -14.40 4.59 23.48
C ARG A 506 -13.53 4.25 22.28
N VAL A 507 -12.26 4.62 22.33
CA VAL A 507 -11.25 4.35 21.29
C VAL A 507 -10.01 3.73 21.90
N LEU A 508 -9.27 2.95 21.12
CA LEU A 508 -7.99 2.39 21.52
C LEU A 508 -6.86 3.16 20.81
N ALA A 509 -5.86 3.59 21.57
CA ALA A 509 -4.67 4.28 21.06
C ALA A 509 -3.60 3.27 20.63
N ASN A 510 -3.83 2.64 19.47
CA ASN A 510 -2.99 1.58 18.91
C ASN A 510 -2.51 1.84 17.46
N LEU A 511 -2.77 3.02 16.91
CA LEU A 511 -2.33 3.37 15.56
C LEU A 511 -0.85 3.67 15.55
N TYR A 512 -0.16 3.10 14.56
CA TYR A 512 1.23 3.40 14.32
C TYR A 512 1.38 4.84 13.81
N ARG A 513 2.33 5.56 14.40
CA ARG A 513 2.80 6.86 13.92
C ARG A 513 4.32 6.88 13.95
N ALA A 514 4.94 7.31 12.84
CA ALA A 514 6.39 7.30 12.72
C ALA A 514 7.04 8.39 13.60
N ASP A 515 6.41 9.54 13.76
CA ASP A 515 6.86 10.60 14.68
C ASP A 515 7.04 10.05 16.12
N LEU A 516 6.09 9.26 16.61
CA LEU A 516 6.16 8.65 17.94
C LEU A 516 7.29 7.63 18.04
N ARG A 517 7.47 6.80 17.00
CA ARG A 517 8.58 5.84 16.93
C ARG A 517 9.94 6.56 16.93
N ARG A 518 10.10 7.62 16.13
CA ARG A 518 11.31 8.45 16.03
C ARG A 518 11.62 9.19 17.32
N ALA A 519 10.58 9.62 18.04
CA ALA A 519 10.68 10.20 19.37
C ALA A 519 11.04 9.17 20.48
N GLY A 520 11.20 7.89 20.13
CA GLY A 520 11.54 6.83 21.08
C GLY A 520 10.38 6.36 21.95
N LEU A 521 9.13 6.59 21.53
CA LEU A 521 7.92 6.19 22.25
C LEU A 521 7.52 4.76 21.86
N GLY A 522 8.32 3.78 22.28
CA GLY A 522 8.01 2.35 22.12
C GLY A 522 7.88 1.90 20.66
N SER A 523 6.88 1.06 20.37
CA SER A 523 6.53 0.58 19.02
C SER A 523 6.06 1.68 18.06
N GLY A 524 5.71 2.87 18.55
CA GLY A 524 5.06 3.91 17.74
C GLY A 524 3.55 3.70 17.57
N CYS A 525 3.00 2.58 18.06
CA CYS A 525 1.58 2.23 17.98
C CYS A 525 0.77 2.87 19.12
N HIS A 526 0.73 4.21 19.17
CA HIS A 526 0.08 4.97 20.24
C HIS A 526 -0.90 6.04 19.75
N GLY A 527 -1.13 6.16 18.44
CA GLY A 527 -2.14 7.05 17.88
C GLY A 527 -3.57 6.53 18.07
N PHE A 528 -4.55 7.41 18.09
CA PHE A 528 -5.96 7.08 18.04
C PHE A 528 -6.72 8.04 17.14
N GLU A 529 -7.85 7.55 16.65
CA GLU A 529 -8.80 8.35 15.90
C GLU A 529 -10.20 7.78 16.04
N LEU A 530 -11.16 8.68 16.19
CA LEU A 530 -12.55 8.34 16.30
C LEU A 530 -13.42 9.39 15.60
N ILE A 531 -14.38 8.93 14.81
CA ILE A 531 -15.51 9.74 14.36
C ILE A 531 -16.61 9.71 15.41
N LEU A 532 -17.04 10.88 15.86
CA LEU A 532 -18.12 11.04 16.83
C LEU A 532 -19.48 10.77 16.17
N PRO A 533 -20.40 10.10 16.88
CA PRO A 533 -21.79 9.99 16.43
C PRO A 533 -22.42 11.37 16.25
N ALA A 534 -23.31 11.51 15.26
CA ALA A 534 -24.06 12.75 15.06
C ALA A 534 -24.91 13.10 16.29
N GLY A 535 -24.95 14.39 16.66
CA GLY A 535 -25.74 14.90 17.79
C GLY A 535 -25.02 14.89 19.14
N VAL A 536 -23.70 14.67 19.16
CA VAL A 536 -22.86 14.87 20.34
C VAL A 536 -22.71 16.38 20.60
N GLU A 537 -23.18 16.85 21.75
CA GLU A 537 -23.11 18.27 22.15
C GLU A 537 -22.28 18.46 23.44
N GLY A 538 -21.53 19.57 23.50
CA GLY A 538 -20.76 19.97 24.68
C GLY A 538 -19.24 19.77 24.54
N PRO A 539 -18.44 20.23 25.52
CA PRO A 539 -17.00 20.17 25.46
C PRO A 539 -16.50 18.72 25.47
N ILE A 540 -15.60 18.41 24.54
CA ILE A 540 -14.95 17.10 24.46
C ILE A 540 -13.84 17.02 25.50
N THR A 541 -13.85 15.94 26.28
CA THR A 541 -12.74 15.54 27.16
C THR A 541 -12.41 14.09 26.91
N ILE A 542 -11.12 13.76 26.98
CA ILE A 542 -10.64 12.39 26.79
C ILE A 542 -10.00 11.94 28.09
N ARG A 543 -10.35 10.74 28.54
CA ARG A 543 -9.72 10.12 29.71
C ARG A 543 -9.40 8.68 29.42
N ARG A 544 -8.41 8.16 30.11
CA ARG A 544 -8.12 6.73 30.15
C ARG A 544 -9.31 5.96 30.73
N ALA A 545 -9.74 4.93 30.02
CA ALA A 545 -10.93 4.14 30.36
C ALA A 545 -10.72 3.35 31.67
N LEU A 546 -9.50 2.92 31.96
CA LEU A 546 -9.16 2.18 33.18
C LEU A 546 -9.45 2.94 34.47
N ASP A 547 -8.94 4.17 34.60
CA ASP A 547 -8.86 4.89 35.87
C ASP A 547 -9.35 6.34 35.80
N GLY A 548 -9.81 6.78 34.64
CA GLY A 548 -10.31 8.12 34.41
C GLY A 548 -9.22 9.20 34.38
N ALA A 549 -7.94 8.83 34.26
CA ALA A 549 -6.86 9.80 34.09
C ALA A 549 -7.11 10.63 32.84
N LEU A 550 -7.23 11.95 32.99
CA LEU A 550 -7.47 12.86 31.86
C LEU A 550 -6.24 12.89 30.96
N LEU A 551 -6.46 12.81 29.65
CA LEU A 551 -5.42 13.10 28.68
C LEU A 551 -5.19 14.63 28.73
N PRO A 552 -3.97 15.10 29.03
CA PRO A 552 -3.73 16.52 29.24
C PRO A 552 -3.99 17.33 27.96
N PHE A 553 -4.83 18.36 28.07
CA PHE A 553 -4.96 19.42 27.07
C PHE A 553 -3.95 20.53 27.40
N THR A 554 -3.11 20.94 26.45
CA THR A 554 -2.37 22.21 26.58
C THR A 554 -3.09 23.29 25.81
N GLU A 555 -3.95 24.04 26.50
CA GLU A 555 -4.63 25.35 26.27
C GLU A 555 -4.97 25.90 24.86
N ALA A 556 -4.54 25.31 23.74
CA ALA A 556 -4.81 25.82 22.38
C ALA A 556 -5.95 25.10 21.63
N ALA A 557 -6.36 23.91 22.07
CA ALA A 557 -7.32 23.07 21.32
C ALA A 557 -8.81 23.37 21.56
N LEU A 558 -9.15 24.25 22.51
CA LEU A 558 -10.56 24.54 22.88
C LEU A 558 -11.14 25.80 22.21
N ALA A 559 -10.41 26.43 21.28
CA ALA A 559 -10.80 27.71 20.68
C ALA A 559 -10.92 27.71 19.14
N ALA A 560 -10.98 26.54 18.49
CA ALA A 560 -11.30 26.42 17.07
C ALA A 560 -12.75 25.97 16.88
#